data_AF-A0A8T5J836-F1
#
_entry.id   AF-A0A8T5J836-F1
#
_cell.length_a   1.000
_cell.length_b   1.000
_cell.length_c   1.000
_cell.angle_alpha   90.00
_cell.angle_beta   90.00
_cell.angle_gamma   90.00
#
_symmetry.space_group_name_H-M   'P 1'
#
loop_
_entity.id
_entity.type
_entity.pdbx_description
1 polymer ?
#
loop_
_entity_poly.entity_id
_entity_poly.type
_entity_poly.pdbx_seq_one_letter_code
_entity_poly.pdbx_strand_id
1 'polypeptide(L)'
;MSFFRVSGILETISTISLFFIAMPLKYIGGNEILVKIIGPIHGGLFILYIVLVWWEQRQGRMDMNTAIKGMIAAIPPGGPIWFERKLARKEAESSI
;
A
#
# COMPACT_ATOMS: atom_id res chain seq x y z
N MET A 1 -6.69 -12.24 7.44
CA MET A 1 -7.50 -11.03 7.23
C MET A 1 -6.99 -9.77 7.93
N SER A 2 -6.39 -9.80 9.13
CA SER A 2 -5.94 -8.56 9.81
C SER A 2 -4.59 -8.01 9.31
N PHE A 3 -3.56 -8.84 9.18
CA PHE A 3 -2.20 -8.38 8.84
C PHE A 3 -2.08 -7.69 7.47
N PHE A 4 -2.73 -8.24 6.43
CA PHE A 4 -2.78 -7.62 5.10
C PHE A 4 -3.45 -6.23 5.10
N ARG A 5 -4.52 -6.08 5.91
CA ARG A 5 -5.23 -4.81 6.04
C ARG A 5 -4.39 -3.78 6.79
N VAL A 6 -3.77 -4.20 7.90
CA VAL A 6 -2.88 -3.34 8.68
C VAL A 6 -1.69 -2.88 7.83
N SER A 7 -1.07 -3.77 7.04
CA SER A 7 0.03 -3.37 6.15
C SER A 7 -0.41 -2.38 5.07
N GLY A 8 -1.58 -2.59 4.45
CA GLY A 8 -2.09 -1.67 3.42
C GLY A 8 -2.44 -0.28 3.96
N ILE A 9 -2.97 -0.23 5.20
CA ILE A 9 -3.23 1.04 5.90
C ILE A 9 -1.92 1.74 6.26
N LEU A 10 -0.96 1.02 6.83
CA LEU A 10 0.35 1.57 7.20
C LEU A 10 1.09 2.11 5.97
N GLU A 11 1.07 1.36 4.87
CA GLU A 11 1.65 1.79 3.61
C GLU A 11 0.99 3.05 3.09
N THR A 12 -0.34 3.11 3.07
CA THR A 12 -1.08 4.29 2.64
C THR A 12 -0.74 5.52 3.47
N ILE A 13 -0.69 5.37 4.80
CA ILE A 13 -0.30 6.45 5.71
C ILE A 13 1.14 6.89 5.45
N SER A 14 2.04 5.94 5.20
CA SER A 14 3.44 6.22 4.90
C SER A 14 3.62 6.92 3.56
N THR A 15 2.90 6.51 2.50
CA THR A 15 2.94 7.16 1.19
C THR A 15 2.38 8.58 1.26
N ILE A 16 1.26 8.76 1.96
CA ILE A 16 0.67 10.09 2.17
C ILE A 16 1.64 10.99 2.93
N SER A 17 2.25 10.50 4.02
CA SER A 17 3.24 11.27 4.78
C SER A 17 4.46 11.62 3.92
N LEU A 18 4.93 10.71 3.07
CA LEU A 18 6.06 10.98 2.18
C LEU A 18 5.73 12.04 1.12
N PHE A 19 4.56 11.94 0.47
CA PHE A 19 4.16 12.85 -0.61
C PHE A 19 3.66 14.20 -0.11
N PHE A 20 2.88 14.24 0.99
CA PHE A 20 2.26 15.46 1.50
C PHE A 20 3.08 16.18 2.57
N ILE A 21 4.05 15.51 3.20
CA ILE A 21 4.90 16.14 4.23
C ILE A 21 6.35 16.21 3.76
N ALA A 22 6.96 15.06 3.44
CA ALA A 22 8.39 15.01 3.15
C ALA A 22 8.77 15.75 1.86
N MET A 23 7.99 15.58 0.78
CA MET A 23 8.21 16.26 -0.50
C MET A 23 8.03 17.78 -0.43
N PRO A 24 6.90 18.34 0.06
CA PRO A 24 6.76 19.79 0.17
C PRO A 24 7.78 20.40 1.12
N LEU A 25 8.16 19.73 2.21
CA LEU A 25 9.23 20.24 3.06
C LEU A 25 10.59 20.25 2.36
N LYS A 26 10.89 19.23 1.54
CA LYS A 26 12.10 19.22 0.69
C LYS A 26 12.13 20.41 -0.26
N TYR A 27 11.02 20.72 -0.94
CA TYR A 27 10.97 21.80 -1.93
C TYR A 27 10.90 23.21 -1.30
N ILE A 28 10.17 23.36 -0.19
CA ILE A 28 9.95 24.68 0.45
C ILE A 28 11.08 25.01 1.42
N GLY A 29 11.56 24.03 2.20
CA GLY A 29 12.57 24.22 3.24
C GLY A 29 13.99 23.85 2.83
N GLY A 30 14.21 23.31 1.62
CA GLY A 30 15.53 22.88 1.13
C GLY A 30 16.17 21.75 1.94
N ASN A 31 15.44 21.13 2.87
CA ASN A 31 15.96 20.15 3.81
C ASN A 31 15.42 18.75 3.51
N GLU A 32 16.33 17.83 3.17
CA GLU A 32 16.01 16.48 2.70
C GLU A 32 15.85 15.46 3.83
N ILE A 33 16.07 15.85 5.10
CA ILE A 33 16.21 14.91 6.22
C ILE A 33 14.96 14.03 6.38
N LEU A 34 13.78 14.60 6.18
CA LEU A 34 12.51 13.89 6.29
C LEU A 34 12.30 12.90 5.14
N VAL A 35 12.76 13.21 3.92
CA VAL A 35 12.74 12.26 2.81
C VAL A 35 13.73 11.12 3.06
N LYS A 36 14.90 11.42 3.64
CA LYS A 36 15.91 10.40 3.98
C LYS A 36 15.47 9.45 5.10
N ILE A 37 14.57 9.88 5.99
CA ILE A 37 14.02 9.05 7.06
C ILE A 37 12.75 8.32 6.60
N ILE A 38 11.79 9.04 6.03
CA ILE A 38 10.48 8.48 5.64
C ILE A 38 10.60 7.62 4.37
N GLY A 39 11.53 7.94 3.46
CA GLY A 39 11.78 7.18 2.23
C GLY A 39 12.07 5.70 2.46
N PRO A 40 13.10 5.35 3.26
CA PRO A 40 13.41 3.96 3.59
C PRO A 40 12.27 3.25 4.34
N ILE A 41 11.58 3.94 5.25
CA ILE A 41 10.43 3.38 5.98
C ILE A 41 9.31 3.02 5.01
N HIS A 42 8.96 3.95 4.11
CA HIS A 42 7.95 3.73 3.09
C HIS A 42 8.37 2.60 2.13
N GLY A 43 9.61 2.60 1.65
CA GLY A 43 10.13 1.54 0.79
C GLY A 43 10.08 0.15 1.44
N GLY A 44 10.38 0.07 2.74
CA GLY A 44 10.25 -1.17 3.52
C GLY A 44 8.80 -1.65 3.62
N LEU A 45 7.86 -0.73 3.89
CA LEU A 45 6.42 -1.03 3.91
C LEU A 45 5.92 -1.48 2.53
N PHE A 46 6.37 -0.82 1.45
CA PHE A 46 6.06 -1.18 0.06
C PHE A 46 6.46 -2.60 -0.29
N ILE A 47 7.69 -2.98 0.04
CA ILE A 47 8.18 -4.36 -0.17
C ILE A 47 7.32 -5.33 0.66
N LEU A 48 7.05 -5.01 1.93
CA LEU A 48 6.26 -5.85 2.81
C LEU A 48 4.85 -6.08 2.26
N TYR A 49 4.18 -5.03 1.76
CA TYR A 49 2.85 -5.15 1.16
C TYR A 49 2.87 -6.01 -0.10
N ILE A 50 3.84 -5.81 -1.01
CA ILE A 50 3.96 -6.66 -2.22
C ILE A 50 4.13 -8.13 -1.84
N VAL A 51 4.99 -8.43 -0.85
CA VAL A 51 5.19 -9.79 -0.36
C VAL A 51 3.90 -10.37 0.21
N LEU A 52 3.11 -9.58 0.95
CA LEU A 52 1.83 -10.00 1.50
C LEU A 52 0.76 -10.22 0.42
N VAL A 53 0.68 -9.37 -0.61
CA VAL A 53 -0.19 -9.57 -1.78
C VAL A 53 0.18 -10.89 -2.47
N TRP A 54 1.47 -11.14 -2.67
CA TRP A 54 1.94 -12.37 -3.31
C TRP A 54 1.68 -13.61 -2.46
N TRP A 55 1.82 -13.48 -1.13
CA TRP A 55 1.50 -14.55 -0.19
C TRP A 55 0.00 -14.90 -0.22
N GLU A 56 -0.89 -13.91 -0.18
CA GLU A 56 -2.34 -14.16 -0.25
C GLU A 56 -2.75 -14.75 -1.62
N GLN A 57 -2.06 -14.38 -2.70
CA GLN A 57 -2.23 -15.00 -4.02
C GLN A 57 -1.81 -16.47 -4.03
N ARG A 58 -0.66 -16.82 -3.41
CA ARG A 58 -0.20 -18.20 -3.22
C ARG A 58 -1.16 -19.04 -2.39
N GLN A 59 -1.86 -18.43 -1.44
CA GLN A 59 -2.90 -19.08 -0.62
C GLN A 59 -4.21 -19.34 -1.39
N GLY A 60 -4.27 -19.00 -2.69
CA GLY A 60 -5.45 -19.21 -3.52
C GLY A 60 -6.62 -18.27 -3.19
N ARG A 61 -6.40 -17.25 -2.35
CA ARG A 61 -7.44 -16.28 -1.96
C ARG A 61 -7.71 -15.24 -3.03
N MET A 62 -6.79 -15.05 -3.97
CA MET A 62 -6.91 -14.06 -5.03
C MET A 62 -6.23 -14.53 -6.32
N ASP A 63 -6.89 -14.26 -7.44
CA ASP A 63 -6.40 -14.58 -8.78
C ASP A 63 -5.16 -13.74 -9.15
N MET A 64 -4.32 -14.25 -10.06
CA MET A 64 -3.09 -13.57 -10.53
C MET A 64 -3.38 -12.14 -11.01
N ASN A 65 -4.47 -11.95 -11.76
CA ASN A 65 -4.89 -10.63 -12.24
C ASN A 65 -5.29 -9.69 -11.11
N THR A 66 -5.81 -10.22 -10.02
CA THR A 66 -6.19 -9.44 -8.83
C THR A 66 -4.94 -9.04 -8.05
N ALA A 67 -3.99 -9.96 -7.88
CA ALA A 67 -2.71 -9.68 -7.23
C ALA A 67 -1.91 -8.59 -7.98
N ILE A 68 -1.82 -8.66 -9.31
CA ILE A 68 -1.15 -7.64 -10.12
C ILE A 68 -1.82 -6.27 -9.94
N LYS A 69 -3.15 -6.21 -9.95
CA LYS A 69 -3.89 -4.97 -9.68
C LYS A 69 -3.61 -4.44 -8.27
N GLY A 70 -3.44 -5.31 -7.28
CA GLY A 70 -3.08 -4.93 -5.92
C GLY A 70 -1.68 -4.32 -5.82
N MET A 71 -0.70 -4.91 -6.52
CA MET A 71 0.67 -4.37 -6.59
C MET A 71 0.70 -3.02 -7.32
N ILE A 72 -0.02 -2.88 -8.44
CA ILE A 72 -0.09 -1.60 -9.17
C ILE A 72 -0.81 -0.53 -8.33
N ALA A 73 -1.82 -0.92 -7.56
CA ALA A 73 -2.53 -0.02 -6.67
C ALA A 73 -1.65 0.47 -5.50
N ALA A 74 -0.56 -0.20 -5.14
CA ALA A 74 0.38 0.31 -4.13
C ALA A 74 1.20 1.52 -4.59
N ILE A 75 1.30 1.75 -5.90
CA ILE A 75 2.08 2.86 -6.50
C ILE A 75 1.44 4.24 -6.19
N PRO A 76 0.13 4.45 -6.43
CA PRO A 76 -0.51 5.70 -6.05
C PRO A 76 -0.77 5.80 -4.54
N PRO A 77 -0.63 7.00 -3.93
CA PRO A 77 -1.01 7.22 -2.55
C PRO A 77 -2.50 6.88 -2.35
N GLY A 78 -2.79 5.92 -1.47
CA GLY A 78 -4.16 5.48 -1.17
C GLY A 78 -4.68 4.29 -1.97
N GLY A 79 -3.92 3.75 -2.93
CA GLY A 79 -4.39 2.60 -3.67
C GLY A 79 -4.41 1.25 -2.92
N PRO A 80 -3.59 0.97 -1.88
CA PRO A 80 -3.78 -0.22 -1.03
C PRO A 80 -5.16 -0.24 -0.36
N ILE A 81 -5.64 0.90 0.15
CA ILE A 81 -7.00 1.02 0.73
C ILE A 81 -8.08 0.81 -0.33
N TRP A 82 -7.90 1.34 -1.53
CA TRP A 82 -8.85 1.14 -2.63
C TRP A 82 -8.93 -0.34 -3.05
N PHE A 83 -7.78 -1.01 -3.13
CA PHE A 83 -7.69 -2.43 -3.46
C PHE A 83 -8.36 -3.29 -2.39
N GLU A 84 -8.12 -2.99 -1.11
CA GLU A 84 -8.75 -3.68 0.01
C GLU A 84 -10.28 -3.53 -0.01
N ARG A 85 -10.80 -2.31 -0.24
CA ARG A 85 -12.24 -2.07 -0.41
C ARG A 85 -12.83 -2.84 -1.58
N LYS A 86 -12.10 -2.96 -2.68
CA LYS A 86 -12.53 -3.71 -3.86
C LYS A 86 -12.58 -5.22 -3.59
N LEU A 87 -11.62 -5.76 -2.86
CA LEU A 87 -11.60 -7.17 -2.42
C LEU A 87 -12.77 -7.46 -1.49
N ALA A 88 -12.98 -6.62 -0.46
CA ALA A 88 -14.08 -6.78 0.48
C ALA A 88 -15.46 -6.74 -0.21
N ARG A 89 -15.62 -5.88 -1.23
CA ARG A 89 -16.85 -5.82 -2.04
C ARG A 89 -17.07 -7.09 -2.86
N LYS A 90 -15.98 -7.66 -3.43
CA LYS A 90 -16.02 -8.90 -4.20
C LYS A 90 -16.41 -10.12 -3.36
N GLU A 91 -15.91 -10.20 -2.12
CA GLU A 91 -16.29 -11.24 -1.15
C GLU A 91 -17.76 -11.11 -0.71
N ALA A 92 -18.25 -9.87 -0.55
CA ALA A 92 -19.65 -9.61 -0.23
C ALA A 92 -20.60 -9.97 -1.39
N GLU A 93 -20.22 -9.68 -2.63
CA GLU A 93 -21.00 -10.04 -3.83
C GLU A 93 -20.99 -11.55 -4.14
N SER A 94 -19.98 -12.31 -3.71
CA SER A 94 -19.96 -13.78 -3.87
C SER A 94 -20.70 -14.55 -2.78
N SER A 95 -21.19 -13.84 -1.76
CA SER A 95 -21.93 -14.41 -0.62
C SER A 95 -23.45 -14.20 -0.74
N ILE A 96 -23.91 -13.67 -1.87
CA ILE A 96 -25.31 -13.44 -2.26
C ILE A 96 -25.61 -14.35 -3.45
#